data_AF-A0A1A8M370-F1
#
_entry.id   AF-A0A1A8M370-F1
#
_cell.length_a   1.000
_cell.length_b   1.000
_cell.length_c   1.000
_cell.angle_alpha   90.00
_cell.angle_beta   90.00
_cell.angle_gamma   90.00
#
_symmetry.space_group_name_H-M   'P 1'
#
loop_
_entity.id
_entity.type
_entity.pdbx_description
1 polymer ?
#
loop_
_entity_poly.entity_id
_entity_poly.type
_entity_poly.pdbx_seq_one_letter_code
_entity_poly.pdbx_strand_id
1 'polypeptide(L)'
;DDSDGVIPCACKGIRRCLVCETFKAIVQLETRESKIVHHFLYNAKTGLAVSKDEEGSSFPFSGVFLWENFISEEEEKELISVMDQDVWNPSQSGRRKQDFGPKVNFKKRKVRIADFTGLPALSQKLVLRMQQDANLAGFQPVEQCNLDYAPERGSAIDPHLDDSWLWGERLVTINMLSETVLTMSLEQGLPELGLSEEVQVAVRLPRRCLVVLYGEARHRWKHAIHRKDIHERRVCSTYRELSAEFLLEGKQAKLGAELLTTALSFGGTPI
;
A
#
# COMPACT_ATOMS: atom_id res chain seq x y z
N ASP A 1 14.80 12.30 38.72
CA ASP A 1 13.74 12.77 37.82
C ASP A 1 14.33 13.27 36.52
N ASP A 2 14.36 12.40 35.53
CA ASP A 2 14.20 12.78 34.12
C ASP A 2 13.89 11.50 33.33
N SER A 3 12.70 10.97 33.55
CA SER A 3 12.09 9.99 32.66
C SER A 3 11.52 10.77 31.47
N ASP A 4 12.39 11.24 30.58
CA ASP A 4 11.98 11.82 29.32
C ASP A 4 11.24 10.74 28.53
N GLY A 5 9.92 10.87 28.50
CA GLY A 5 8.94 9.94 27.95
C GLY A 5 9.00 9.85 26.43
N VAL A 6 10.16 9.51 25.87
CA VAL A 6 10.34 9.27 24.43
C VAL A 6 9.62 7.98 24.08
N ILE A 7 8.41 8.10 23.51
CA ILE A 7 7.67 6.98 22.94
C ILE A 7 8.60 6.25 21.95
N PRO A 8 8.95 4.97 22.18
CA PRO A 8 9.89 4.26 21.33
C PRO A 8 9.35 4.13 19.90
N CYS A 9 10.15 4.51 18.91
CA CYS A 9 9.77 4.43 17.51
C CYS A 9 9.69 2.98 17.02
N ALA A 10 8.73 2.66 16.14
CA ALA A 10 8.56 1.33 15.55
C ALA A 10 9.52 1.01 14.38
N CYS A 11 10.42 1.94 14.03
CA CYS A 11 11.45 1.75 12.99
C CYS A 11 12.40 0.59 13.32
N LYS A 12 12.79 -0.20 12.30
CA LYS A 12 13.67 -1.37 12.46
C LYS A 12 14.68 -1.46 11.32
N GLY A 13 15.94 -1.76 11.64
CA GLY A 13 17.01 -1.95 10.65
C GLY A 13 17.26 -0.72 9.78
N ILE A 14 17.19 -0.90 8.46
CA ILE A 14 17.34 0.17 7.46
C ILE A 14 16.12 1.11 7.40
N ARG A 15 14.96 0.67 7.92
CA ARG A 15 13.71 1.41 7.85
C ARG A 15 13.67 2.46 8.96
N ARG A 16 14.03 3.69 8.63
CA ARG A 16 14.20 4.81 9.58
C ARG A 16 13.31 5.99 9.22
N CYS A 17 12.94 6.74 10.24
CA CYS A 17 12.21 8.01 10.14
C CYS A 17 13.15 9.16 10.53
N LEU A 18 12.78 10.41 10.22
CA LEU A 18 13.61 11.60 10.52
C LEU A 18 13.99 11.70 12.00
N VAL A 19 13.09 11.30 12.89
CA VAL A 19 13.35 11.26 14.34
C VAL A 19 14.48 10.26 14.65
N CYS A 20 14.43 9.05 14.12
CA CYS A 20 15.48 8.03 14.32
C CYS A 20 16.84 8.44 13.73
N GLU A 21 16.83 9.20 12.64
CA GLU A 21 18.05 9.73 12.01
C GLU A 21 18.73 10.79 12.90
N THR A 22 17.94 11.60 13.61
CA THR A 22 18.44 12.62 14.53
C THR A 22 19.12 12.01 15.77
N PHE A 23 18.57 10.91 16.31
CA PHE A 23 19.12 10.25 17.51
C PHE A 23 20.28 9.28 17.23
N LYS A 24 20.44 8.83 15.99
CA LYS A 24 21.56 7.96 15.57
C LYS A 24 22.45 8.71 14.60
N ALA A 25 23.17 9.70 15.12
CA ALA A 25 24.37 10.16 14.45
C ALA A 25 25.29 8.94 14.22
N ILE A 26 25.75 8.78 12.98
CA ILE A 26 26.68 7.75 12.50
C ILE A 26 26.00 6.43 12.09
N VAL A 27 25.60 6.34 10.82
CA VAL A 27 25.91 5.18 10.00
C VAL A 27 26.50 5.72 8.70
N GLN A 28 27.65 5.16 8.32
CA GLN A 28 28.40 5.48 7.10
C GLN A 28 27.43 5.61 5.92
N LEU A 29 27.51 6.73 5.20
CA LEU A 29 27.10 6.76 3.81
C LEU A 29 27.98 5.72 3.11
N GLU A 30 27.47 4.50 2.96
CA GLU A 30 27.93 3.68 1.85
C GLU A 30 27.65 4.52 0.61
N THR A 31 28.72 4.96 -0.03
CA THR A 31 28.68 5.50 -1.39
C THR A 31 28.11 4.40 -2.26
N ARG A 32 26.78 4.35 -2.37
CA ARG A 32 26.13 3.61 -3.44
C ARG A 32 26.63 4.26 -4.71
N GLU A 33 27.41 3.50 -5.48
CA GLU A 33 27.68 3.86 -6.87
C GLU A 33 26.37 4.33 -7.49
N SER A 34 26.41 5.43 -8.23
CA SER A 34 25.25 5.97 -8.91
C SER A 34 24.76 4.94 -9.93
N LYS A 35 23.89 4.03 -9.48
CA LYS A 35 23.17 3.12 -10.37
C LYS A 35 22.32 3.99 -11.29
N ILE A 36 22.41 3.71 -12.58
CA ILE A 36 21.54 4.34 -13.56
C ILE A 36 20.11 3.87 -13.25
N VAL A 37 19.17 4.80 -13.20
CA VAL A 37 17.75 4.50 -13.00
C VAL A 37 16.99 5.20 -14.12
N HIS A 38 16.22 4.43 -14.88
CA HIS A 38 15.35 4.97 -15.92
C HIS A 38 14.00 5.35 -15.32
N HIS A 39 13.61 6.62 -15.48
CA HIS A 39 12.40 7.16 -14.86
C HIS A 39 11.29 7.40 -15.88
N PHE A 40 10.12 6.84 -15.61
CA PHE A 40 8.92 6.98 -16.41
C PHE A 40 7.74 7.50 -15.58
N LEU A 41 6.78 8.13 -16.24
CA LEU A 41 5.50 8.55 -15.68
C LEU A 41 4.38 7.69 -16.27
N TYR A 42 3.54 7.11 -15.41
CA TYR A 42 2.36 6.38 -15.86
C TYR A 42 1.27 7.34 -16.35
N ASN A 43 0.75 7.08 -17.53
CA ASN A 43 -0.41 7.75 -18.08
C ASN A 43 -1.65 6.83 -17.99
N ALA A 44 -2.53 7.13 -17.04
CA ALA A 44 -3.73 6.32 -16.79
C ALA A 44 -4.73 6.28 -17.97
N LYS A 45 -4.69 7.26 -18.88
CA LYS A 45 -5.59 7.28 -20.05
C LYS A 45 -5.13 6.32 -21.15
N THR A 46 -3.81 6.17 -21.30
CA THR A 46 -3.22 5.34 -22.37
C THR A 46 -2.70 4.00 -21.87
N GLY A 47 -2.52 3.83 -20.55
CA GLY A 47 -1.88 2.65 -19.97
C GLY A 47 -0.38 2.55 -20.28
N LEU A 48 0.27 3.68 -20.60
CA LEU A 48 1.69 3.71 -20.97
C LEU A 48 2.54 4.32 -19.85
N ALA A 49 3.76 3.78 -19.68
CA ALA A 49 4.85 4.45 -18.98
C ALA A 49 5.60 5.31 -20.00
N VAL A 50 5.68 6.62 -19.76
CA VAL A 50 6.27 7.62 -20.69
C VAL A 50 7.52 8.21 -20.05
N SER A 51 8.64 8.19 -20.77
CA SER A 51 9.90 8.78 -20.30
C SER A 51 9.77 10.29 -20.15
N LYS A 52 10.43 10.84 -19.12
CA LYS A 52 10.55 12.29 -18.96
C LYS A 52 11.73 12.87 -19.73
N ASP A 53 12.77 12.07 -19.95
CA ASP A 53 14.09 12.54 -20.34
C ASP A 53 14.41 12.26 -21.82
N GLU A 54 13.68 11.33 -22.44
CA GLU A 54 13.83 10.96 -23.85
C GLU A 54 12.50 11.19 -24.58
N GLU A 55 12.48 12.16 -25.49
CA GLU A 55 11.32 12.42 -26.34
C GLU A 55 10.95 11.14 -27.13
N GLY A 56 9.83 10.52 -26.74
CA GLY A 56 9.21 9.41 -27.47
C GLY A 56 9.46 8.01 -26.91
N SER A 57 10.29 7.81 -25.89
CA SER A 57 10.43 6.47 -25.28
C SER A 57 9.26 6.20 -24.32
N SER A 58 8.46 5.19 -24.65
CA SER A 58 7.33 4.75 -23.84
C SER A 58 7.08 3.26 -24.02
N PHE A 59 6.45 2.63 -23.03
CA PHE A 59 6.08 1.23 -23.10
C PHE A 59 4.75 0.94 -22.40
N PRO A 60 4.02 -0.11 -22.79
CA PRO A 60 2.81 -0.53 -22.09
C PRO A 60 3.10 -0.89 -20.64
N PHE A 61 2.40 -0.24 -19.71
CA PHE A 61 2.49 -0.52 -18.28
C PHE A 61 1.14 -1.06 -17.78
N SER A 62 0.97 -2.36 -17.92
CA SER A 62 -0.25 -3.07 -17.57
C SER A 62 -0.34 -3.35 -16.06
N GLY A 63 -1.58 -3.56 -15.56
CA GLY A 63 -1.80 -3.99 -14.18
C GLY A 63 -2.07 -2.85 -13.19
N VAL A 64 -2.34 -1.64 -13.69
CA VAL A 64 -2.77 -0.50 -12.86
C VAL A 64 -4.11 0.02 -13.35
N PHE A 65 -5.10 0.01 -12.45
CA PHE A 65 -6.37 0.68 -12.67
C PHE A 65 -6.51 1.85 -11.69
N LEU A 66 -6.85 3.03 -12.19
CA LEU A 66 -6.99 4.26 -11.40
C LEU A 66 -8.40 4.81 -11.59
N TRP A 67 -9.11 4.98 -10.47
CA TRP A 67 -10.42 5.59 -10.40
C TRP A 67 -10.34 6.89 -9.59
N GLU A 68 -10.30 8.02 -10.30
CA GLU A 68 -10.30 9.34 -9.67
C GLU A 68 -11.65 9.69 -9.04
N ASN A 69 -11.64 10.44 -7.94
CA ASN A 69 -12.84 10.83 -7.19
C ASN A 69 -13.74 9.62 -6.83
N PHE A 70 -13.12 8.50 -6.46
CA PHE A 70 -13.82 7.29 -6.03
C PHE A 70 -14.67 7.54 -4.77
N ILE A 71 -14.16 8.38 -3.86
CA ILE A 71 -14.92 8.92 -2.73
C ILE A 71 -15.18 10.42 -2.93
N SER A 72 -16.30 10.91 -2.37
CA SER A 72 -16.59 12.34 -2.31
C SER A 72 -15.77 13.06 -1.23
N GLU A 73 -15.81 14.39 -1.21
CA GLU A 73 -15.17 15.17 -0.14
C GLU A 73 -15.83 14.94 1.22
N GLU A 74 -17.15 14.74 1.24
CA GLU A 74 -17.93 14.44 2.44
C GLU A 74 -17.58 13.05 2.97
N GLU A 75 -17.50 12.05 2.10
CA GLU A 75 -17.10 10.69 2.47
C GLU A 75 -15.67 10.66 3.01
N GLU A 76 -14.75 11.40 2.40
CA GLU A 76 -13.38 11.53 2.90
C GLU A 76 -13.35 12.17 4.29
N LYS A 77 -14.12 13.25 4.52
CA LYS A 77 -14.22 13.89 5.84
C LYS A 77 -14.77 12.91 6.88
N GLU A 78 -15.81 12.16 6.55
CA GLU A 78 -16.40 11.15 7.44
C GLU A 78 -15.40 10.04 7.77
N LEU A 79 -14.74 9.46 6.75
CA LEU A 79 -13.74 8.41 6.90
C LEU A 79 -12.60 8.85 7.82
N ILE A 80 -12.02 10.01 7.56
CA ILE A 80 -10.89 10.53 8.35
C ILE A 80 -11.35 10.86 9.78
N SER A 81 -12.53 11.48 9.94
CA SER A 81 -13.06 11.79 11.27
C SER A 81 -13.28 10.55 12.12
N VAL A 82 -13.68 9.42 11.52
CA VAL A 82 -13.87 8.15 12.25
C VAL A 82 -12.53 7.47 12.51
N MET A 83 -11.63 7.41 11.52
CA MET A 83 -10.28 6.85 11.73
C MET A 83 -9.51 7.56 12.84
N ASP A 84 -9.66 8.88 12.96
CA ASP A 84 -8.99 9.68 13.99
C ASP A 84 -9.58 9.55 15.40
N GLN A 85 -10.73 8.87 15.56
CA GLN A 85 -11.27 8.49 16.88
C GLN A 85 -10.58 7.24 17.44
N ASP A 86 -10.01 6.41 16.56
CA ASP A 86 -9.29 5.20 16.93
C ASP A 86 -7.79 5.45 17.12
N VAL A 87 -7.09 4.52 17.78
CA VAL A 87 -5.66 4.64 18.03
C VAL A 87 -4.86 4.37 16.76
N TRP A 88 -4.06 5.35 16.35
CA TRP A 88 -3.02 5.20 15.32
C TRP A 88 -1.75 4.58 15.91
N ASN A 89 -1.55 3.28 15.70
CA ASN A 89 -0.39 2.56 16.20
C ASN A 89 0.89 2.94 15.44
N PRO A 90 2.04 3.16 16.11
CA PRO A 90 3.31 3.42 15.44
C PRO A 90 3.69 2.32 14.45
N SER A 91 4.13 2.72 13.25
CA SER A 91 4.59 1.84 12.19
C SER A 91 5.99 2.22 11.72
N GLN A 92 6.58 1.39 10.87
CA GLN A 92 7.94 1.60 10.36
C GLN A 92 8.02 2.86 9.50
N SER A 93 9.24 3.40 9.38
CA SER A 93 9.56 4.56 8.53
C SER A 93 8.62 5.74 8.74
N GLY A 94 8.33 6.09 10.00
CA GLY A 94 7.61 7.32 10.36
C GLY A 94 6.09 7.24 10.28
N ARG A 95 5.55 6.17 9.73
CA ARG A 95 4.11 5.96 9.54
C ARG A 95 3.41 5.61 10.85
N ARG A 96 2.08 5.71 10.85
CA ARG A 96 1.19 5.04 11.79
C ARG A 96 0.23 4.14 11.03
N LYS A 97 -0.45 3.23 11.73
CA LYS A 97 -1.36 2.27 11.11
C LYS A 97 -2.54 1.88 12.00
N GLN A 98 -3.58 1.39 11.36
CA GLN A 98 -4.70 0.65 11.96
C GLN A 98 -4.92 -0.58 11.09
N ASP A 99 -4.87 -1.77 11.69
CA ASP A 99 -5.02 -3.03 10.95
C ASP A 99 -6.38 -3.66 11.27
N PHE A 100 -7.10 -4.08 10.24
CA PHE A 100 -8.33 -4.86 10.32
C PHE A 100 -8.12 -6.11 9.49
N GLY A 101 -7.80 -7.23 10.13
CA GLY A 101 -7.53 -8.45 9.40
C GLY A 101 -7.01 -9.55 10.31
N PRO A 102 -6.78 -10.74 9.76
CA PRO A 102 -6.27 -11.84 10.56
C PRO A 102 -4.86 -11.59 11.08
N LYS A 103 -4.51 -12.31 12.15
CA LYS A 103 -3.13 -12.35 12.64
C LYS A 103 -2.27 -13.22 11.73
N VAL A 104 -1.30 -12.57 11.08
CA VAL A 104 -0.39 -13.23 10.13
C VAL A 104 1.03 -13.36 10.70
N ASN A 105 1.61 -14.55 10.55
CA ASN A 105 3.05 -14.77 10.68
C ASN A 105 3.63 -15.05 9.29
N PHE A 106 4.13 -14.01 8.63
CA PHE A 106 4.66 -14.08 7.27
C PHE A 106 5.82 -15.06 7.14
N LYS A 107 6.78 -15.04 8.08
CA LYS A 107 7.95 -15.94 8.06
C LYS A 107 7.57 -17.42 8.13
N LYS A 108 6.53 -17.77 8.91
CA LYS A 108 6.06 -19.15 9.07
C LYS A 108 4.93 -19.51 8.10
N ARG A 109 4.46 -18.57 7.27
CA ARG A 109 3.26 -18.70 6.43
C ARG A 109 2.06 -19.26 7.22
N LYS A 110 1.77 -18.65 8.36
CA LYS A 110 0.64 -19.03 9.22
C LYS A 110 -0.31 -17.86 9.39
N VAL A 111 -1.60 -18.14 9.28
CA VAL A 111 -2.68 -17.17 9.50
C VAL A 111 -3.69 -17.73 10.50
N ARG A 112 -4.22 -16.87 11.35
CA ARG A 112 -5.26 -17.18 12.34
C ARG A 112 -6.19 -15.98 12.46
N ILE A 113 -7.48 -16.22 12.73
CA ILE A 113 -8.46 -15.15 12.95
C ILE A 113 -8.06 -14.29 14.16
N ALA A 114 -7.74 -14.94 15.29
CA ALA A 114 -7.35 -14.24 16.52
C ALA A 114 -8.39 -13.17 16.91
N ASP A 115 -7.96 -11.92 17.07
CA ASP A 115 -8.80 -10.80 17.51
C ASP A 115 -9.55 -10.12 16.35
N PHE A 116 -9.51 -10.71 15.14
CA PHE A 116 -10.20 -10.16 13.98
C PHE A 116 -11.72 -10.34 14.09
N THR A 117 -12.43 -9.22 14.15
CA THR A 117 -13.89 -9.16 14.30
C THR A 117 -14.61 -8.67 13.04
N GLY A 118 -13.86 -8.36 11.98
CA GLY A 118 -14.39 -7.93 10.69
C GLY A 118 -13.72 -6.67 10.16
N LEU A 119 -14.13 -6.24 8.97
CA LEU A 119 -13.76 -4.92 8.44
C LEU A 119 -14.62 -3.83 9.12
N PRO A 120 -14.22 -2.55 9.11
CA PRO A 120 -15.02 -1.49 9.72
C PRO A 120 -16.30 -1.19 8.93
N ALA A 121 -17.35 -0.74 9.62
CA ALA A 121 -18.67 -0.51 9.04
C ALA A 121 -18.65 0.44 7.82
N LEU A 122 -17.85 1.51 7.87
CA LEU A 122 -17.71 2.46 6.75
C LEU A 122 -17.18 1.81 5.46
N SER A 123 -16.41 0.72 5.58
CA SER A 123 -15.89 0.02 4.41
C SER A 123 -16.94 -0.77 3.64
N GLN A 124 -18.10 -1.05 4.23
CA GLN A 124 -19.15 -1.82 3.55
C GLN A 124 -19.60 -1.13 2.26
N LYS A 125 -19.93 0.15 2.33
CA LYS A 125 -20.36 0.94 1.16
C LYS A 125 -19.25 1.06 0.12
N LEU A 126 -17.99 1.18 0.56
CA LEU A 126 -16.84 1.27 -0.32
C LEU A 126 -16.60 -0.04 -1.08
N VAL A 127 -16.63 -1.19 -0.39
CA VAL A 127 -16.46 -2.51 -1.00
C VAL A 127 -17.60 -2.82 -1.97
N LEU A 128 -18.84 -2.49 -1.62
CA LEU A 128 -19.97 -2.64 -2.55
C LEU A 128 -19.82 -1.76 -3.80
N ARG A 129 -19.33 -0.52 -3.65
CA ARG A 129 -19.03 0.37 -4.79
C ARG A 129 -17.89 -0.18 -5.66
N MET A 130 -16.83 -0.71 -5.05
CA MET A 130 -15.73 -1.35 -5.79
C MET A 130 -16.27 -2.44 -6.72
N GLN A 131 -17.15 -3.31 -6.23
CA GLN A 131 -17.72 -4.42 -6.99
C GLN A 131 -18.60 -4.01 -8.18
N GLN A 132 -18.98 -2.73 -8.29
CA GLN A 132 -19.74 -2.22 -9.43
C GLN A 132 -18.87 -2.01 -10.67
N ASP A 133 -17.55 -1.87 -10.49
CA ASP A 133 -16.60 -1.77 -11.60
C ASP A 133 -16.16 -3.17 -12.06
N ALA A 134 -16.07 -3.36 -13.39
CA ALA A 134 -15.70 -4.65 -13.97
C ALA A 134 -14.31 -5.14 -13.54
N ASN A 135 -13.36 -4.24 -13.27
CA ASN A 135 -12.01 -4.60 -12.83
C ASN A 135 -12.00 -5.16 -11.39
N LEU A 136 -13.05 -4.88 -10.63
CA LEU A 136 -13.21 -5.26 -9.22
C LEU A 136 -14.42 -6.19 -9.01
N ALA A 137 -14.97 -6.75 -10.09
CA ALA A 137 -16.04 -7.74 -10.01
C ALA A 137 -15.63 -8.91 -9.10
N GLY A 138 -16.48 -9.23 -8.12
CA GLY A 138 -16.23 -10.29 -7.14
C GLY A 138 -15.06 -10.03 -6.18
N PHE A 139 -14.53 -8.80 -6.09
CA PHE A 139 -13.51 -8.45 -5.10
C PHE A 139 -14.07 -8.58 -3.69
N GLN A 140 -13.44 -9.42 -2.87
CA GLN A 140 -13.84 -9.68 -1.49
C GLN A 140 -12.63 -9.55 -0.56
N PRO A 141 -12.45 -8.38 0.08
CA PRO A 141 -11.32 -8.19 0.97
C PRO A 141 -11.50 -8.93 2.30
N VAL A 142 -10.40 -9.46 2.82
CA VAL A 142 -10.30 -10.04 4.16
C VAL A 142 -9.41 -9.23 5.10
N GLU A 143 -8.77 -8.20 4.55
CA GLU A 143 -7.91 -7.31 5.30
C GLU A 143 -8.06 -5.88 4.77
N GLN A 144 -8.02 -4.95 5.71
CA GLN A 144 -7.89 -3.52 5.47
C GLN A 144 -6.78 -2.98 6.39
N CYS A 145 -5.78 -2.33 5.82
CA CYS A 145 -4.75 -1.59 6.55
C CYS A 145 -4.92 -0.09 6.25
N ASN A 146 -5.21 0.70 7.27
CA ASN A 146 -5.10 2.15 7.16
C ASN A 146 -3.67 2.56 7.51
N LEU A 147 -3.08 3.45 6.72
CA LEU A 147 -1.75 4.00 6.96
C LEU A 147 -1.83 5.53 6.99
N ASP A 148 -1.22 6.13 8.02
CA ASP A 148 -1.09 7.58 8.19
C ASP A 148 0.38 8.00 7.99
N TYR A 149 0.58 8.95 7.08
CA TYR A 149 1.86 9.48 6.65
C TYR A 149 1.97 10.95 7.06
N ALA A 150 3.14 11.31 7.59
CA ALA A 150 3.43 12.60 8.15
C ALA A 150 4.80 13.09 7.61
N PRO A 151 4.86 14.22 6.88
CA PRO A 151 6.11 14.74 6.32
C PRO A 151 7.15 15.05 7.41
N GLU A 152 6.72 15.54 8.58
CA GLU A 152 7.57 15.86 9.73
C GLU A 152 8.24 14.62 10.36
N ARG A 153 7.67 13.44 10.14
CA ARG A 153 8.30 12.16 10.52
C ARG A 153 9.19 11.61 9.40
N GLY A 154 9.12 12.19 8.21
CA GLY A 154 9.72 11.65 7.00
C GLY A 154 9.09 10.33 6.60
N SER A 155 7.76 10.25 6.71
CA SER A 155 7.01 9.04 6.39
C SER A 155 7.25 8.59 4.95
N ALA A 156 7.52 7.31 4.77
CA ALA A 156 7.75 6.67 3.47
C ALA A 156 7.42 5.20 3.60
N ILE A 157 7.35 4.43 2.52
CA ILE A 157 7.37 2.96 2.52
C ILE A 157 8.37 2.48 1.48
N ASP A 158 9.28 1.59 1.90
CA ASP A 158 10.34 1.08 1.03
C ASP A 158 9.78 0.19 -0.09
N PRO A 159 10.48 0.04 -1.23
CA PRO A 159 10.09 -0.88 -2.30
C PRO A 159 9.87 -2.30 -1.79
N HIS A 160 8.69 -2.85 -2.02
CA HIS A 160 8.31 -4.20 -1.61
C HIS A 160 7.26 -4.83 -2.52
N LEU A 161 7.07 -6.14 -2.34
CA LEU A 161 5.94 -6.90 -2.87
C LEU A 161 5.11 -7.39 -1.70
N ASP A 162 3.79 -7.43 -1.88
CA ASP A 162 2.88 -8.04 -0.94
C ASP A 162 2.96 -9.58 -1.04
N ASP A 163 2.83 -10.27 0.09
CA ASP A 163 2.99 -11.72 0.18
C ASP A 163 1.94 -12.49 -0.65
N SER A 164 2.32 -12.93 -1.85
CA SER A 164 1.42 -13.64 -2.80
C SER A 164 0.92 -15.00 -2.32
N TRP A 165 1.50 -15.56 -1.25
CA TRP A 165 0.96 -16.79 -0.65
C TRP A 165 -0.34 -16.53 0.10
N LEU A 166 -0.55 -15.32 0.64
CA LEU A 166 -1.73 -14.97 1.42
C LEU A 166 -2.67 -14.05 0.65
N TRP A 167 -2.12 -13.03 0.01
CA TRP A 167 -2.90 -12.02 -0.69
C TRP A 167 -3.18 -12.44 -2.13
N GLY A 168 -4.39 -12.18 -2.60
CA GLY A 168 -4.88 -12.52 -3.93
C GLY A 168 -4.63 -11.44 -4.96
N GLU A 169 -5.31 -11.54 -6.10
CA GLU A 169 -4.95 -10.87 -7.35
C GLU A 169 -4.96 -9.35 -7.34
N ARG A 170 -5.82 -8.76 -6.52
CA ARG A 170 -6.02 -7.31 -6.51
C ARG A 170 -5.59 -6.74 -5.17
N LEU A 171 -4.69 -5.76 -5.22
CA LEU A 171 -4.38 -4.87 -4.11
C LEU A 171 -5.09 -3.55 -4.38
N VAL A 172 -6.06 -3.19 -3.54
CA VAL A 172 -6.91 -2.02 -3.77
C VAL A 172 -6.58 -0.97 -2.72
N THR A 173 -6.23 0.25 -3.11
CA THR A 173 -5.91 1.33 -2.17
C THR A 173 -6.71 2.58 -2.46
N ILE A 174 -7.37 3.12 -1.43
CA ILE A 174 -8.01 4.45 -1.48
C ILE A 174 -7.02 5.48 -0.93
N ASN A 175 -6.78 6.55 -1.68
CA ASN A 175 -5.89 7.65 -1.31
C ASN A 175 -6.68 8.84 -0.75
N MET A 176 -6.29 9.39 0.40
CA MET A 176 -7.02 10.44 1.12
C MET A 176 -6.10 11.55 1.64
N LEU A 177 -6.70 12.70 1.91
CA LEU A 177 -6.15 13.96 2.43
C LEU A 177 -5.18 14.69 1.49
N SER A 178 -4.21 13.99 0.90
CA SER A 178 -3.20 14.59 0.03
C SER A 178 -2.87 13.66 -1.15
N GLU A 179 -2.42 14.25 -2.24
CA GLU A 179 -1.90 13.50 -3.38
C GLU A 179 -0.51 12.90 -3.07
N THR A 180 -0.10 11.90 -3.84
CA THR A 180 1.24 11.29 -3.73
C THR A 180 1.66 10.67 -5.05
N VAL A 181 2.89 10.15 -5.09
CA VAL A 181 3.36 9.23 -6.13
C VAL A 181 3.54 7.82 -5.54
N LEU A 182 2.94 6.83 -6.20
CA LEU A 182 3.24 5.42 -6.03
C LEU A 182 4.33 5.04 -7.04
N THR A 183 5.53 4.74 -6.54
CA THR A 183 6.67 4.37 -7.39
C THR A 183 6.70 2.86 -7.57
N MET A 184 6.64 2.41 -8.82
CA MET A 184 6.76 1.02 -9.22
C MET A 184 8.19 0.80 -9.74
N SER A 185 8.98 -0.07 -9.12
CA SER A 185 10.39 -0.30 -9.46
C SER A 185 10.65 -1.73 -9.91
N LEU A 186 11.48 -1.89 -10.94
CA LEU A 186 11.96 -3.15 -11.46
C LEU A 186 13.50 -3.12 -11.54
N GLU A 187 14.14 -3.76 -10.57
CA GLU A 187 15.60 -3.66 -10.35
C GLU A 187 16.42 -4.26 -11.50
N GLN A 188 15.92 -5.33 -12.13
CA GLN A 188 16.56 -5.98 -13.28
C GLN A 188 16.32 -5.28 -14.62
N GLY A 189 15.57 -4.17 -14.63
CA GLY A 189 15.20 -3.45 -15.84
C GLY A 189 14.25 -4.22 -16.78
N LEU A 190 14.20 -3.73 -18.01
CA LEU A 190 13.46 -4.30 -19.15
C LEU A 190 14.43 -4.47 -20.34
N PRO A 191 15.28 -5.53 -20.34
CA PRO A 191 16.27 -5.75 -21.39
C PRO A 191 15.65 -5.85 -22.80
N GLU A 192 14.42 -6.35 -22.90
CA GLU A 192 13.64 -6.41 -24.14
C GLU A 192 13.37 -5.04 -24.77
N LEU A 193 13.45 -3.96 -23.97
CA LEU A 193 13.33 -2.57 -24.41
C LEU A 193 14.67 -1.83 -24.40
N GLY A 194 15.79 -2.53 -24.21
CA GLY A 194 17.12 -1.93 -24.10
C GLY A 194 17.39 -1.24 -22.76
N LEU A 195 16.52 -1.43 -21.75
CA LEU A 195 16.66 -0.85 -20.41
C LEU A 195 17.29 -1.90 -19.49
N SER A 196 18.61 -2.03 -19.49
CA SER A 196 19.33 -3.05 -18.72
C SER A 196 19.50 -2.73 -17.23
N GLU A 197 19.18 -1.50 -16.82
CA GLU A 197 19.29 -1.00 -15.46
C GLU A 197 17.91 -0.79 -14.83
N GLU A 198 17.85 -0.40 -13.55
CA GLU A 198 16.59 -0.26 -12.82
C GLU A 198 15.60 0.66 -13.56
N VAL A 199 14.37 0.19 -13.72
CA VAL A 199 13.26 0.99 -14.28
C VAL A 199 12.31 1.37 -13.16
N GLN A 200 11.97 2.65 -13.07
CA GLN A 200 10.96 3.17 -12.16
C GLN A 200 9.82 3.84 -12.93
N VAL A 201 8.59 3.44 -12.64
CA VAL A 201 7.36 4.04 -13.16
C VAL A 201 6.63 4.74 -12.02
N ALA A 202 6.49 6.06 -12.14
CA ALA A 202 5.76 6.89 -11.20
C ALA A 202 4.26 6.90 -11.54
N VAL A 203 3.42 6.37 -10.65
CA VAL A 203 1.96 6.44 -10.74
C VAL A 203 1.46 7.55 -9.83
N ARG A 204 0.90 8.62 -10.41
CA ARG A 204 0.31 9.72 -9.62
C ARG A 204 -1.00 9.25 -9.00
N LEU A 205 -1.15 9.48 -7.70
CA LEU A 205 -2.36 9.18 -6.94
C LEU A 205 -2.98 10.49 -6.45
N PRO A 206 -3.99 11.02 -7.16
CA PRO A 206 -4.74 12.18 -6.71
C PRO A 206 -5.44 11.91 -5.36
N ARG A 207 -5.75 12.96 -4.62
CA ARG A 207 -6.62 12.86 -3.45
C ARG A 207 -7.97 12.25 -3.85
N ARG A 208 -8.54 11.40 -2.98
CA ARG A 208 -9.81 10.67 -3.16
C ARG A 208 -9.84 9.63 -4.28
N CYS A 209 -8.70 9.28 -4.87
CA CYS A 209 -8.66 8.22 -5.88
C CYS A 209 -8.69 6.83 -5.23
N LEU A 210 -9.12 5.84 -6.00
CA LEU A 210 -8.86 4.43 -5.77
C LEU A 210 -7.86 3.93 -6.82
N VAL A 211 -6.83 3.20 -6.39
CA VAL A 211 -5.88 2.52 -7.28
C VAL A 211 -5.92 1.03 -7.03
N VAL A 212 -5.87 0.24 -8.11
CA VAL A 212 -5.76 -1.22 -8.06
C VAL A 212 -4.46 -1.64 -8.73
N LEU A 213 -3.66 -2.42 -8.01
CA LEU A 213 -2.55 -3.16 -8.58
C LEU A 213 -2.98 -4.61 -8.81
N TYR A 214 -2.75 -5.10 -10.03
CA TYR A 214 -3.03 -6.47 -10.46
C TYR A 214 -2.03 -6.88 -11.55
N GLY A 215 -2.01 -8.16 -11.93
CA GLY A 215 -1.12 -8.70 -12.96
C GLY A 215 0.35 -8.37 -12.70
N GLU A 216 1.09 -8.02 -13.75
CA GLU A 216 2.52 -7.71 -13.67
C GLU A 216 2.82 -6.64 -12.61
N ALA A 217 2.05 -5.55 -12.55
CA ALA A 217 2.27 -4.48 -11.58
C ALA A 217 2.18 -4.98 -10.12
N ARG A 218 1.29 -5.91 -9.82
CA ARG A 218 1.20 -6.54 -8.50
C ARG A 218 2.39 -7.47 -8.22
N HIS A 219 2.72 -8.32 -9.18
CA HIS A 219 3.53 -9.53 -8.94
C HIS A 219 5.02 -9.36 -9.21
N ARG A 220 5.36 -8.46 -10.15
CA ARG A 220 6.72 -8.29 -10.65
C ARG A 220 7.34 -6.97 -10.18
N TRP A 221 6.53 -5.93 -10.06
CA TRP A 221 7.00 -4.58 -9.73
C TRP A 221 6.91 -4.31 -8.24
N LYS A 222 8.04 -4.01 -7.60
CA LYS A 222 8.03 -3.55 -6.21
C LYS A 222 7.37 -2.18 -6.16
N HIS A 223 6.51 -1.94 -5.18
CA HIS A 223 5.85 -0.65 -5.01
C HIS A 223 6.36 0.08 -3.75
N ALA A 224 6.41 1.41 -3.83
CA ALA A 224 6.95 2.28 -2.78
C ALA A 224 6.22 3.63 -2.75
N ILE A 225 6.32 4.31 -1.60
CA ILE A 225 6.00 5.74 -1.44
C ILE A 225 7.25 6.40 -0.87
N HIS A 226 7.88 7.31 -1.60
CA HIS A 226 9.10 7.95 -1.12
C HIS A 226 8.78 9.13 -0.22
N ARG A 227 9.70 9.41 0.71
CA ARG A 227 9.61 10.55 1.63
C ARG A 227 9.37 11.87 0.89
N LYS A 228 10.02 12.06 -0.27
CA LYS A 228 9.90 13.26 -1.10
C LYS A 228 8.51 13.47 -1.71
N ASP A 229 7.70 12.41 -1.78
CA ASP A 229 6.37 12.43 -2.38
C ASP A 229 5.25 12.56 -1.31
N ILE A 230 5.63 12.77 -0.04
CA ILE A 230 4.72 13.09 1.08
C ILE A 230 4.93 14.56 1.44
N HIS A 231 4.04 15.43 0.95
CA HIS A 231 4.12 16.88 1.17
C HIS A 231 3.28 17.36 2.36
N GLU A 232 2.17 16.67 2.62
CA GLU A 232 1.22 16.95 3.71
C GLU A 232 0.80 15.64 4.37
N ARG A 233 -0.05 15.71 5.41
CA ARG A 233 -0.65 14.51 5.99
C ARG A 233 -1.40 13.75 4.90
N ARG A 234 -1.07 12.48 4.73
CA ARG A 234 -1.71 11.57 3.77
C ARG A 234 -2.19 10.34 4.51
N VAL A 235 -3.43 9.95 4.25
CA VAL A 235 -3.98 8.69 4.75
C VAL A 235 -4.34 7.81 3.57
N CYS A 236 -4.16 6.50 3.70
CA CYS A 236 -4.70 5.56 2.72
C CYS A 236 -5.25 4.31 3.40
N SER A 237 -6.27 3.70 2.77
CA SER A 237 -6.81 2.41 3.17
C SER A 237 -6.53 1.40 2.07
N THR A 238 -5.72 0.39 2.37
CA THR A 238 -5.39 -0.71 1.46
C THR A 238 -6.20 -1.93 1.84
N TYR A 239 -6.89 -2.52 0.86
CA TYR A 239 -7.73 -3.71 0.97
C TYR A 239 -7.10 -4.86 0.21
N ARG A 240 -7.12 -6.06 0.82
CA ARG A 240 -6.53 -7.26 0.24
C ARG A 240 -7.52 -8.42 0.27
N GLU A 241 -7.64 -9.09 -0.86
CA GLU A 241 -8.36 -10.35 -0.97
C GLU A 241 -7.45 -11.56 -0.70
N LEU A 242 -8.05 -12.72 -0.50
CA LEU A 242 -7.31 -13.97 -0.28
C LEU A 242 -6.72 -14.53 -1.57
N SER A 243 -5.55 -15.15 -1.46
CA SER A 243 -4.96 -15.95 -2.53
C SER A 243 -5.76 -17.22 -2.80
N ALA A 244 -5.54 -17.85 -3.96
CA ALA A 244 -6.20 -19.09 -4.35
C ALA A 244 -6.00 -20.25 -3.33
N GLU A 245 -4.96 -20.21 -2.49
CA GLU A 245 -4.76 -21.22 -1.44
C GLU A 245 -5.91 -21.25 -0.41
N PHE A 246 -6.59 -20.12 -0.21
CA PHE A 246 -7.65 -19.95 0.77
C PHE A 246 -9.05 -19.87 0.15
N LEU A 247 -9.15 -19.86 -1.18
CA LEU A 247 -10.44 -19.86 -1.88
C LEU A 247 -10.97 -21.30 -2.04
N LEU A 248 -12.11 -21.44 -2.73
CA LEU A 248 -12.69 -22.74 -3.05
C LEU A 248 -11.64 -23.65 -3.70
N GLU A 249 -11.61 -24.93 -3.31
CA GLU A 249 -10.62 -25.93 -3.75
C GLU A 249 -9.17 -25.71 -3.25
N GLY A 250 -8.90 -24.59 -2.58
CA GLY A 250 -7.63 -24.30 -1.94
C GLY A 250 -7.38 -25.16 -0.69
N LYS A 251 -6.09 -25.38 -0.35
CA LYS A 251 -5.68 -26.19 0.82
C LYS A 251 -6.16 -25.59 2.15
N GLN A 252 -6.39 -24.29 2.18
CA GLN A 252 -6.86 -23.53 3.36
C GLN A 252 -8.31 -23.03 3.18
N ALA A 253 -9.09 -23.60 2.25
CA ALA A 253 -10.44 -23.15 1.91
C ALA A 253 -11.36 -22.94 3.13
N LYS A 254 -11.30 -23.85 4.11
CA LYS A 254 -12.11 -23.74 5.33
C LYS A 254 -11.78 -22.48 6.13
N LEU A 255 -10.49 -22.20 6.32
CA LEU A 255 -10.03 -20.99 7.02
C LEU A 255 -10.34 -19.74 6.21
N GLY A 256 -10.17 -19.78 4.88
CA GLY A 256 -10.53 -18.66 4.02
C GLY A 256 -12.02 -18.31 4.07
N ALA A 257 -12.90 -19.31 4.08
CA ALA A 257 -14.35 -19.09 4.23
C ALA A 257 -14.71 -18.44 5.59
N GLU A 258 -14.05 -18.85 6.67
CA GLU A 258 -14.22 -18.27 8.00
C GLU A 258 -13.73 -16.81 8.04
N LEU A 259 -12.57 -16.54 7.42
CA LEU A 259 -12.01 -15.19 7.28
C LEU A 259 -12.91 -14.27 6.46
N LEU A 260 -13.43 -14.73 5.33
CA LEU A 260 -14.35 -13.97 4.48
C LEU A 260 -15.66 -13.66 5.21
N THR A 261 -16.22 -14.65 5.91
CA THR A 261 -17.44 -14.46 6.70
C THR A 261 -17.24 -13.42 7.80
N THR A 262 -16.08 -13.49 8.49
CA THR A 262 -15.72 -12.52 9.53
C THR A 262 -15.51 -11.13 8.94
N ALA A 263 -14.69 -11.01 7.89
CA ALA A 263 -14.37 -9.75 7.24
C ALA A 263 -15.62 -9.02 6.74
N LEU A 264 -16.50 -9.74 6.04
CA LEU A 264 -17.68 -9.18 5.40
C LEU A 264 -18.88 -9.02 6.35
N SER A 265 -18.69 -9.24 7.66
CA SER A 265 -19.66 -8.84 8.68
C SER A 265 -19.68 -7.32 8.92
N PHE A 266 -18.59 -6.62 8.55
CA PHE A 266 -18.41 -5.18 8.69
C PHE A 266 -18.60 -4.62 10.13
N GLY A 267 -18.45 -5.45 11.16
CA GLY A 267 -18.54 -5.07 12.57
C GLY A 267 -17.19 -4.80 13.26
N GLY A 268 -16.13 -4.62 12.49
CA GLY A 268 -14.76 -4.63 12.95
C GLY A 268 -14.27 -3.37 13.66
N THR A 269 -13.35 -3.56 14.59
CA THR A 269 -12.52 -2.52 15.22
C THR A 269 -11.05 -2.77 14.92
N PRO A 270 -10.19 -1.74 14.92
CA PRO A 270 -8.78 -1.93 14.62
C PRO A 270 -8.07 -2.73 15.72
N ILE A 271 -7.07 -3.52 15.32
CA ILE A 271 -6.30 -4.47 16.16
C ILE A 271 -4.87 -3.97 16.38
#